data_AF-A0A520D183-F1
#
_entry.id   AF-A0A520D183-F1
#
_cell.length_a   1.000
_cell.length_b   1.000
_cell.length_c   1.000
_cell.angle_alpha   90.00
_cell.angle_beta   90.00
_cell.angle_gamma   90.00
#
_symmetry.space_group_name_H-M   'P 1'
#
loop_
_entity.id
_entity.type
_entity.pdbx_description
1 polymer ?
#
loop_
_entity_poly.entity_id
_entity_poly.type
_entity_poly.pdbx_seq_one_letter_code
_entity_poly.pdbx_strand_id
1 'polypeptide(L)'
;MQAKTIGLKVGCLILIGLGIALYIGLSFSRILVPLLPIMIGILVWYVTRSQRKLIKTATTPIYQVEEGWIKIQGTATAPKTFVTPYFKQACIAYVYEEANVSYDSDDGSEYVKNTSRQEEFQDFYLTNATGKIKVVLTQLNLTLLPAKSDTLHSIKYAVDDIRYTERIIRNGDLISVLGYAVKNSHYAYELTAQANQPLVIATPEVEDKTKKSFKAIQYLLPYLILMYLTVNYFLFFAPVKKHIEESTAFALFSFFGMPILGVVFSVMGAKTDGLFKDFFNCLGAICFFVSLLSFPMLCLLYMTDTEIYIIECVWASILACTTLAFVINHKRLDGTFDKVR
;
A
#
# COMPACT_ATOMS: atom_id res chain seq x y z
N MET A 1 19.90 -31.48 -19.38
CA MET A 1 18.93 -31.20 -20.48
C MET A 1 17.49 -31.05 -20.01
N GLN A 2 17.08 -31.60 -18.85
CA GLN A 2 15.70 -31.52 -18.32
C GLN A 2 15.26 -30.18 -17.69
N ALA A 3 16.18 -29.34 -17.20
CA ALA A 3 15.80 -28.04 -16.60
C ALA A 3 15.29 -27.02 -17.64
N LYS A 4 15.79 -27.07 -18.88
CA LYS A 4 15.40 -26.16 -19.97
C LYS A 4 13.97 -26.39 -20.47
N THR A 5 13.49 -27.63 -20.43
CA THR A 5 12.13 -28.00 -20.87
C THR A 5 11.04 -27.66 -19.86
N ILE A 6 11.38 -27.55 -18.57
CA ILE A 6 10.44 -27.13 -17.51
C ILE A 6 10.22 -25.62 -17.56
N GLY A 7 11.27 -24.83 -17.74
CA GLY A 7 11.17 -23.37 -17.89
C GLY A 7 10.35 -22.94 -19.12
N LEU A 8 10.50 -23.65 -20.25
CA LEU A 8 9.73 -23.38 -21.47
C LEU A 8 8.23 -23.66 -21.29
N LYS A 9 7.86 -24.73 -20.57
CA LYS A 9 6.44 -25.07 -20.30
C LYS A 9 5.78 -24.07 -19.36
N VAL A 10 6.50 -23.60 -18.34
CA VAL A 10 6.00 -22.56 -17.43
C VAL A 10 5.88 -21.22 -18.16
N GLY A 11 6.85 -20.86 -19.00
CA GLY A 11 6.78 -19.66 -19.83
C GLY A 11 5.60 -19.66 -20.81
N CYS A 12 5.35 -20.79 -21.49
CA CYS A 12 4.17 -20.92 -22.36
C CYS A 12 2.84 -20.86 -21.58
N LEU A 13 2.77 -21.45 -20.38
CA LEU A 13 1.57 -21.35 -19.53
C LEU A 13 1.31 -19.91 -19.06
N ILE A 14 2.36 -19.15 -18.74
CA ILE A 14 2.24 -17.73 -18.38
C ILE A 14 1.78 -16.93 -19.59
N LEU A 15 2.35 -17.14 -20.77
CA LEU A 15 1.94 -16.46 -22.01
C LEU A 15 0.50 -16.77 -22.42
N ILE A 16 0.07 -18.03 -22.28
CA ILE A 16 -1.32 -18.43 -22.52
C ILE A 16 -2.25 -17.81 -21.47
N GLY A 17 -1.84 -17.79 -20.20
CA GLY A 17 -2.59 -17.11 -19.13
C GLY A 17 -2.73 -15.60 -19.38
N LEU A 18 -1.66 -14.94 -19.81
CA LEU A 18 -1.65 -13.54 -20.22
C LEU A 18 -2.51 -13.29 -21.46
N GLY A 19 -2.44 -14.18 -22.46
CA GLY A 19 -3.26 -14.11 -23.66
C GLY A 19 -4.75 -14.29 -23.37
N ILE A 20 -5.11 -15.20 -22.47
CA ILE A 20 -6.49 -15.39 -22.01
C ILE A 20 -6.94 -14.19 -21.17
N ALA A 21 -6.10 -13.66 -20.28
CA ALA A 21 -6.41 -12.46 -19.50
C ALA A 21 -6.61 -11.22 -20.38
N LEU A 22 -5.76 -11.03 -21.40
CA LEU A 22 -5.89 -9.98 -22.40
C LEU A 22 -7.14 -10.17 -23.26
N TYR A 23 -7.42 -11.38 -23.72
CA TYR A 23 -8.62 -11.70 -24.49
C TYR A 23 -9.89 -11.46 -23.67
N ILE A 24 -9.93 -11.91 -22.42
CA ILE A 24 -11.04 -11.62 -21.49
C ILE A 24 -11.15 -10.12 -21.24
N GLY A 25 -10.03 -9.41 -21.06
CA GLY A 25 -10.04 -7.97 -20.85
C GLY A 25 -10.50 -7.15 -22.05
N LEU A 26 -10.20 -7.62 -23.27
CA LEU A 26 -10.63 -6.99 -24.53
C LEU A 26 -12.09 -7.34 -24.86
N SER A 27 -12.48 -8.62 -24.75
CA SER A 27 -13.83 -9.09 -25.07
C SER A 27 -14.88 -8.71 -24.02
N PHE A 28 -14.47 -8.53 -22.76
CA PHE A 28 -15.35 -8.12 -21.66
C PHE A 28 -14.96 -6.77 -21.05
N SER A 29 -14.31 -5.89 -21.81
CA SER A 29 -13.88 -4.56 -21.36
C SER A 29 -15.00 -3.78 -20.65
N ARG A 30 -16.23 -3.87 -21.17
CA ARG A 30 -17.44 -3.26 -20.56
C ARG A 30 -17.82 -3.85 -19.20
N ILE A 31 -17.49 -5.10 -18.90
CA ILE A 31 -17.76 -5.77 -17.61
C ILE A 31 -16.54 -5.69 -16.68
N LEU A 32 -15.32 -5.69 -17.23
CA LEU A 32 -14.07 -5.65 -16.47
C LEU A 32 -13.85 -4.29 -15.79
N VAL A 33 -14.12 -3.18 -16.50
CA VAL A 33 -13.98 -1.81 -15.97
C VAL A 33 -14.80 -1.60 -14.67
N PRO A 34 -16.07 -2.04 -14.57
CA PRO A 34 -16.82 -2.06 -13.31
C PRO A 34 -16.23 -2.98 -12.23
N LEU A 35 -15.78 -4.17 -12.63
CA LEU A 35 -15.48 -5.22 -11.67
C LEU A 35 -14.09 -5.05 -11.04
N LEU A 36 -13.15 -4.45 -11.77
CA LEU A 36 -11.76 -4.28 -11.35
C LEU A 36 -11.60 -3.46 -10.05
N PRO A 37 -12.22 -2.27 -9.88
CA PRO A 37 -12.14 -1.52 -8.61
C PRO A 37 -12.68 -2.30 -7.41
N ILE A 38 -13.74 -3.10 -7.60
CA ILE A 38 -14.32 -3.94 -6.55
C ILE A 38 -13.33 -5.03 -6.15
N MET A 39 -12.73 -5.72 -7.13
CA MET A 39 -11.73 -6.76 -6.88
C MET A 39 -10.50 -6.22 -6.16
N ILE A 40 -9.99 -5.05 -6.58
CA ILE A 40 -8.89 -4.37 -5.90
C ILE A 40 -9.30 -4.00 -4.46
N GLY A 41 -10.51 -3.49 -4.25
CA GLY A 41 -11.02 -3.18 -2.93
C GLY A 41 -11.08 -4.40 -1.99
N ILE A 42 -11.55 -5.54 -2.50
CA ILE A 42 -11.58 -6.81 -1.75
C ILE A 42 -10.17 -7.30 -1.45
N LEU A 43 -9.25 -7.23 -2.42
CA LEU A 43 -7.86 -7.63 -2.25
C LEU A 43 -7.17 -6.79 -1.18
N VAL A 44 -7.28 -5.45 -1.26
CA VAL A 44 -6.73 -4.52 -0.27
C VAL A 44 -7.36 -4.77 1.10
N TRP A 45 -8.67 -5.02 1.18
CA TRP A 45 -9.34 -5.38 2.42
C TRP A 45 -8.74 -6.67 3.03
N TYR A 46 -8.51 -7.70 2.22
CA TYR A 46 -7.94 -8.95 2.66
C TYR A 46 -6.50 -8.77 3.18
N VAL A 47 -5.64 -8.12 2.38
CA VAL A 47 -4.22 -7.91 2.70
C VAL A 47 -4.03 -7.03 3.94
N THR A 48 -4.86 -6.01 4.14
CA THR A 48 -4.75 -5.07 5.27
C THR A 48 -5.43 -5.56 6.55
N ARG A 49 -5.97 -6.79 6.60
CA ARG A 49 -6.75 -7.30 7.74
C ARG A 49 -6.01 -7.17 9.08
N SER A 50 -4.73 -7.55 9.14
CA SER A 50 -3.92 -7.54 10.36
C SER A 50 -3.62 -6.12 10.85
N GLN A 51 -3.25 -5.22 9.93
CA GLN A 51 -3.04 -3.80 10.22
C GLN A 51 -4.31 -3.15 10.78
N ARG A 52 -5.47 -3.45 10.18
CA ARG A 52 -6.76 -2.93 10.63
C ARG A 52 -7.14 -3.45 12.01
N LYS A 53 -6.86 -4.73 12.31
CA LYS A 53 -7.09 -5.30 13.64
C LYS A 53 -6.23 -4.58 14.68
N LEU A 54 -4.94 -4.41 14.42
CA LEU A 54 -4.00 -3.69 15.30
C LEU A 54 -4.46 -2.26 15.61
N ILE A 55 -4.87 -1.49 14.59
CA ILE A 55 -5.25 -0.09 14.75
C ILE A 55 -6.59 0.07 15.47
N LYS A 56 -7.54 -0.85 15.25
CA LYS A 56 -8.85 -0.82 15.89
C LYS A 56 -8.82 -1.27 17.35
N THR A 57 -7.92 -2.18 17.71
CA THR A 57 -7.78 -2.66 19.09
C THR A 57 -7.14 -1.56 19.94
N ALA A 58 -7.81 -1.15 21.02
CA ALA A 58 -7.24 -0.24 22.00
C ALA A 58 -6.14 -0.93 22.81
N THR A 59 -5.18 -0.14 23.30
CA THR A 59 -4.13 -0.67 24.18
C THR A 59 -4.72 -1.05 25.53
N THR A 60 -4.51 -2.29 25.96
CA THR A 60 -4.95 -2.81 27.25
C THR A 60 -3.86 -2.56 28.30
N PRO A 61 -4.19 -2.04 29.50
CA PRO A 61 -3.26 -2.02 30.62
C PRO A 61 -2.87 -3.44 31.05
N ILE A 62 -1.61 -3.68 31.38
CA ILE A 62 -1.10 -5.03 31.69
C ILE A 62 -1.78 -5.63 32.94
N TYR A 63 -2.12 -4.81 33.94
CA TYR A 63 -2.86 -5.26 35.12
C TYR A 63 -4.35 -5.61 34.86
N GLN A 64 -4.88 -5.26 33.68
CA GLN A 64 -6.25 -5.55 33.22
C GLN A 64 -6.31 -6.63 32.13
N VAL A 65 -5.22 -7.38 31.95
CA VAL A 65 -5.20 -8.43 30.93
C VAL A 65 -6.14 -9.56 31.35
N GLU A 66 -6.98 -9.95 30.41
CA GLU A 66 -7.85 -11.12 30.45
C GLU A 66 -7.56 -12.00 29.24
N GLU A 67 -8.02 -13.25 29.26
CA GLU A 67 -7.86 -14.15 28.11
C GLU A 67 -8.58 -13.60 26.89
N GLY A 68 -7.88 -13.50 25.76
CA GLY A 68 -8.44 -12.88 24.56
C GLY A 68 -7.43 -12.16 23.69
N TRP A 69 -7.91 -11.60 22.58
CA TRP A 69 -7.11 -10.76 21.70
C TRP A 69 -6.94 -9.37 22.30
N ILE A 70 -5.71 -9.02 22.66
CA ILE A 70 -5.36 -7.75 23.27
C ILE A 70 -4.17 -7.10 22.59
N LYS A 71 -4.08 -5.78 22.69
CA LYS A 71 -2.93 -5.00 22.24
C LYS A 71 -2.20 -4.45 23.46
N ILE A 72 -0.91 -4.74 23.58
CA ILE A 72 -0.04 -4.15 24.61
C ILE A 72 1.00 -3.28 23.91
N GLN A 73 1.15 -2.05 24.39
CA GLN A 73 2.24 -1.16 24.02
C GLN A 73 3.23 -1.07 25.18
N GLY A 74 4.51 -1.26 24.89
CA GLY A 74 5.55 -1.20 25.92
C GLY A 74 6.95 -1.28 25.34
N THR A 75 7.93 -1.13 26.22
CA THR A 75 9.34 -1.25 25.90
C THR A 75 9.74 -2.72 25.83
N ALA A 76 10.32 -3.13 24.71
CA ALA A 76 10.79 -4.49 24.50
C ALA A 76 12.10 -4.74 25.24
N THR A 77 12.16 -5.85 25.98
CA THR A 77 13.36 -6.28 26.72
C THR A 77 13.54 -7.79 26.65
N ALA A 78 14.77 -8.24 26.41
CA ALA A 78 15.10 -9.66 26.35
C ALA A 78 16.52 -9.93 26.85
N PRO A 79 16.80 -11.14 27.38
CA PRO A 79 18.07 -11.43 28.06
C PRO A 79 19.25 -11.59 27.10
N LYS A 80 19.05 -12.21 25.94
CA LYS A 80 20.10 -12.37 24.92
C LYS A 80 19.99 -11.27 23.88
N THR A 81 21.09 -11.00 23.17
CA THR A 81 21.09 -10.14 21.99
C THR A 81 21.74 -10.90 20.83
N PHE A 82 21.25 -10.63 19.64
CA PHE A 82 21.77 -11.10 18.37
C PHE A 82 22.41 -9.93 17.63
N VAL A 83 23.25 -10.24 16.63
CA VAL A 83 23.85 -9.23 15.75
C VAL A 83 23.40 -9.53 14.34
N THR A 84 22.86 -8.53 13.65
CA THR A 84 22.35 -8.76 12.30
C THR A 84 23.45 -9.07 11.28
N PRO A 85 23.17 -9.87 10.24
CA PRO A 85 24.19 -10.34 9.30
C PRO A 85 24.90 -9.23 8.53
N TYR A 86 24.18 -8.22 8.03
CA TYR A 86 24.74 -7.19 7.15
C TYR A 86 25.02 -5.88 7.89
N PHE A 87 24.01 -5.27 8.54
CA PHE A 87 24.19 -3.98 9.19
C PHE A 87 24.85 -4.05 10.57
N LYS A 88 25.18 -5.24 11.07
CA LYS A 88 25.85 -5.50 12.36
C LYS A 88 25.15 -4.83 13.54
N GLN A 89 23.82 -4.86 13.55
CA GLN A 89 23.03 -4.21 14.59
C GLN A 89 22.70 -5.18 15.73
N ALA A 90 22.95 -4.75 16.97
CA ALA A 90 22.51 -5.49 18.15
C ALA A 90 20.98 -5.43 18.27
N CYS A 91 20.34 -6.58 18.40
CA CYS A 91 18.88 -6.73 18.41
C CYS A 91 18.43 -7.93 19.25
N ILE A 92 17.14 -8.04 19.55
CA ILE A 92 16.52 -9.18 20.24
C ILE A 92 15.70 -10.07 19.31
N ALA A 93 15.41 -9.57 18.10
CA ALA A 93 14.84 -10.33 17.00
C ALA A 93 15.17 -9.61 15.68
N TYR A 94 15.39 -10.38 14.61
CA TYR A 94 15.55 -9.82 13.27
C TYR A 94 15.01 -10.73 12.17
N VAL A 95 14.60 -10.10 11.07
CA VAL A 95 14.43 -10.72 9.75
C VAL A 95 15.44 -10.07 8.81
N TYR A 96 16.30 -10.88 8.20
CA TYR A 96 17.26 -10.49 7.17
C TYR A 96 16.86 -11.11 5.84
N GLU A 97 16.83 -10.29 4.80
CA GLU A 97 16.53 -10.68 3.43
C GLU A 97 17.67 -10.20 2.53
N GLU A 98 18.24 -11.12 1.75
CA GLU A 98 19.22 -10.83 0.71
C GLU A 98 18.59 -11.15 -0.64
N ALA A 99 18.49 -10.13 -1.49
CA ALA A 99 17.81 -10.19 -2.76
C ALA A 99 18.77 -9.86 -3.92
N ASN A 100 18.88 -10.74 -4.91
CA ASN A 100 19.56 -10.42 -6.16
C ASN A 100 18.65 -9.54 -7.01
N VAL A 101 19.06 -8.30 -7.22
CA VAL A 101 18.37 -7.28 -8.01
C VAL A 101 19.00 -7.21 -9.38
N SER A 102 18.20 -7.45 -10.39
CA SER A 102 18.58 -7.28 -11.77
C SER A 102 17.84 -6.09 -12.35
N TYR A 103 18.43 -5.51 -13.39
CA TYR A 103 17.85 -4.39 -14.11
C TYR A 103 17.49 -4.87 -15.51
N ASP A 104 16.30 -4.51 -15.96
CA ASP A 104 15.93 -4.72 -17.34
C ASP A 104 16.74 -3.75 -18.21
N SER A 105 17.32 -4.27 -19.28
CA SER A 105 18.12 -3.46 -20.21
C SER A 105 17.28 -2.45 -20.97
N ASP A 106 15.98 -2.69 -21.10
CA ASP A 106 15.11 -1.94 -22.01
C ASP A 106 14.45 -0.73 -21.33
N ASP A 107 14.03 -0.88 -20.08
CA ASP A 107 13.34 0.18 -19.32
C ASP A 107 14.03 0.56 -17.99
N GLY A 108 15.11 -0.13 -17.62
CA GLY A 108 15.82 0.08 -16.37
C GLY A 108 15.06 -0.36 -15.13
N SER A 109 13.97 -1.11 -15.28
CA SER A 109 13.16 -1.57 -14.16
C SER A 109 13.89 -2.63 -13.31
N GLU A 110 13.71 -2.53 -12.00
CA GLU A 110 14.31 -3.45 -11.04
C GLU A 110 13.44 -4.70 -10.87
N TYR A 111 14.06 -5.87 -10.94
CA TYR A 111 13.41 -7.13 -10.61
C TYR A 111 14.27 -7.99 -9.68
N VAL A 112 13.63 -8.58 -8.68
CA VAL A 112 14.27 -9.48 -7.73
C VAL A 112 14.22 -10.91 -8.26
N LYS A 113 15.38 -11.51 -8.54
CA LYS A 113 15.46 -12.89 -9.06
C LYS A 113 15.38 -13.94 -7.97
N ASN A 114 16.16 -13.75 -6.90
CA ASN A 114 16.27 -14.69 -5.80
C ASN A 114 16.29 -13.92 -4.49
N THR A 115 15.57 -14.43 -3.49
CA THR A 115 15.60 -13.91 -2.13
C THR A 115 16.00 -15.04 -1.19
N SER A 116 17.09 -14.85 -0.44
CA SER A 116 17.38 -15.66 0.74
C SER A 116 16.86 -14.92 1.97
N ARG A 117 16.31 -15.68 2.93
CA ARG A 117 15.71 -15.12 4.14
C ARG A 117 16.26 -15.85 5.36
N GLN A 118 16.75 -15.09 6.32
CA GLN A 118 17.21 -15.57 7.62
C GLN A 118 16.44 -14.85 8.71
N GLU A 119 16.05 -15.58 9.75
CA GLU A 119 15.40 -15.00 10.92
C GLU A 119 15.98 -15.60 12.20
N GLU A 120 16.09 -14.77 13.23
CA GLU A 120 16.51 -15.19 14.56
C GLU A 120 15.76 -14.37 15.59
N PHE A 121 15.21 -15.05 16.60
CA PHE A 121 14.37 -14.44 17.61
C PHE A 121 14.36 -15.27 18.89
N GLN A 122 13.85 -14.65 19.94
CA GLN A 122 13.59 -15.29 21.22
C GLN A 122 12.34 -14.66 21.85
N ASP A 123 11.77 -15.34 22.83
CA ASP A 123 10.79 -14.74 23.72
C ASP A 123 11.36 -13.47 24.38
N PHE A 124 10.51 -12.47 24.54
CA PHE A 124 10.87 -11.20 25.15
C PHE A 124 9.76 -10.70 26.06
N TYR A 125 10.01 -9.60 26.76
CA TYR A 125 9.04 -8.96 27.63
C TYR A 125 8.70 -7.57 27.13
N LEU A 126 7.43 -7.20 27.27
CA LEU A 126 6.98 -5.82 27.18
C LEU A 126 6.85 -5.27 28.59
N THR A 127 7.41 -4.08 28.80
CA THR A 127 7.28 -3.36 30.07
C THR A 127 6.74 -1.97 29.83
N ASN A 128 5.76 -1.56 30.62
CA ASN A 128 5.24 -0.20 30.64
C ASN A 128 4.85 0.19 32.07
N ALA A 129 4.24 1.36 32.27
CA ALA A 129 3.84 1.83 33.61
C ALA A 129 2.83 0.91 34.33
N THR A 130 2.17 0.01 33.59
CA THR A 130 1.08 -0.85 34.09
C THR A 130 1.55 -2.27 34.43
N GLY A 131 2.79 -2.64 34.12
CA GLY A 131 3.37 -3.93 34.46
C GLY A 131 4.37 -4.48 33.46
N LYS A 132 4.58 -5.79 33.51
CA LYS A 132 5.46 -6.55 32.62
C LYS A 132 4.73 -7.81 32.14
N ILE A 133 4.73 -8.05 30.83
CA ILE A 133 4.11 -9.24 30.22
C ILE A 133 5.10 -9.93 29.29
N LYS A 134 5.10 -11.26 29.29
CA LYS A 134 5.92 -12.08 28.39
C LYS A 134 5.25 -12.19 27.01
N VAL A 135 6.04 -12.09 25.95
CA VAL A 135 5.65 -12.35 24.57
C VAL A 135 6.36 -13.61 24.11
N VAL A 136 5.58 -14.61 23.74
CA VAL A 136 6.05 -15.92 23.28
C VAL A 136 5.97 -15.95 21.76
N LEU A 137 7.12 -16.04 21.10
CA LEU A 137 7.20 -16.03 19.64
C LEU A 137 7.23 -17.46 19.10
N THR A 138 6.26 -17.82 18.25
CA THR A 138 6.30 -19.06 17.46
C THR A 138 6.83 -18.81 16.04
N GLN A 139 6.54 -17.63 15.49
CA GLN A 139 6.97 -17.18 14.18
C GLN A 139 7.22 -15.67 14.24
N LEU A 140 8.22 -15.20 13.50
CA LEU A 140 8.59 -13.80 13.47
C LEU A 140 7.97 -13.09 12.26
N ASN A 141 7.03 -12.17 12.51
CA ASN A 141 6.48 -11.28 11.49
C ASN A 141 6.74 -9.82 11.85
N LEU A 142 7.78 -9.25 11.23
CA LEU A 142 8.19 -7.86 11.43
C LEU A 142 7.77 -6.94 10.29
N THR A 143 6.82 -7.34 9.45
CA THR A 143 6.43 -6.55 8.24
C THR A 143 5.94 -5.14 8.53
N LEU A 144 5.45 -4.88 9.75
CA LEU A 144 5.01 -3.56 10.21
C LEU A 144 6.09 -2.79 10.99
N LEU A 145 7.34 -3.22 10.91
CA LEU A 145 8.50 -2.47 11.39
C LEU A 145 9.23 -1.82 10.22
N PRO A 146 9.90 -0.67 10.46
CA PRO A 146 10.71 -0.03 9.44
C PRO A 146 11.80 -0.97 8.94
N ALA A 147 11.96 -1.03 7.61
CA ALA A 147 13.03 -1.79 6.97
C ALA A 147 14.23 -0.88 6.75
N LYS A 148 15.41 -1.37 7.11
CA LYS A 148 16.68 -0.78 6.69
C LYS A 148 17.16 -1.55 5.47
N SER A 149 17.43 -0.87 4.37
CA SER A 149 17.89 -1.50 3.14
C SER A 149 19.12 -0.82 2.57
N ASP A 150 20.00 -1.61 1.97
CA ASP A 150 21.20 -1.15 1.25
C ASP A 150 21.39 -2.03 0.02
N THR A 151 21.83 -1.44 -1.09
CA THR A 151 22.00 -2.14 -2.36
C THR A 151 23.45 -2.00 -2.81
N LEU A 152 24.16 -3.13 -2.87
CA LEU A 152 25.51 -3.20 -3.41
C LEU A 152 25.43 -3.34 -4.93
N HIS A 153 25.85 -2.28 -5.61
CA HIS A 153 25.92 -2.24 -7.06
C HIS A 153 27.15 -2.99 -7.57
N SER A 154 26.95 -3.93 -8.48
CA SER A 154 28.04 -4.64 -9.15
C SER A 154 28.59 -3.81 -10.30
N ILE A 155 29.90 -3.59 -10.31
CA ILE A 155 30.60 -2.92 -11.43
C ILE A 155 30.77 -3.87 -12.63
N LYS A 156 30.53 -5.17 -12.44
CA LYS A 156 30.69 -6.18 -13.50
C LYS A 156 29.44 -6.23 -14.38
N TYR A 157 29.66 -6.18 -15.70
CA TYR A 157 28.61 -6.32 -16.69
C TYR A 157 27.82 -7.62 -16.50
N ALA A 158 26.49 -7.51 -16.55
CA ALA A 158 25.53 -8.63 -16.44
C ALA A 158 25.63 -9.44 -15.12
N VAL A 159 26.09 -8.82 -14.04
CA VAL A 159 26.01 -9.37 -12.69
C VAL A 159 24.93 -8.62 -11.92
N ASP A 160 24.06 -9.37 -11.27
CA ASP A 160 22.98 -8.82 -10.45
C ASP A 160 23.55 -8.03 -9.26
N ASP A 161 22.89 -6.94 -8.91
CA ASP A 161 23.12 -6.20 -7.67
C ASP A 161 22.58 -7.01 -6.48
N ILE A 162 23.08 -6.73 -5.28
CA ILE A 162 22.62 -7.42 -4.08
C ILE A 162 22.00 -6.41 -3.13
N ARG A 163 20.70 -6.58 -2.86
CA ARG A 163 19.95 -5.79 -1.89
C ARG A 163 19.82 -6.53 -0.57
N TYR A 164 20.31 -5.90 0.48
CA TYR A 164 20.20 -6.35 1.85
C TYR A 164 19.09 -5.59 2.53
N THR A 165 18.14 -6.29 3.14
CA THR A 165 17.02 -5.69 3.88
C THR A 165 16.95 -6.31 5.27
N GLU A 166 16.94 -5.49 6.30
CA GLU A 166 16.80 -5.93 7.69
C GLU A 166 15.64 -5.22 8.38
N ARG A 167 14.86 -6.00 9.14
CA ARG A 167 13.87 -5.50 10.10
C ARG A 167 14.21 -6.07 11.46
N ILE A 168 14.23 -5.23 12.49
CA ILE A 168 14.75 -5.61 13.80
C ILE A 168 13.88 -5.10 14.94
N ILE A 169 14.02 -5.74 16.09
CA ILE A 169 13.58 -5.22 17.40
C ILE A 169 14.82 -5.14 18.28
N ARG A 170 15.02 -4.02 18.98
CA ARG A 170 16.10 -3.82 19.94
C ARG A 170 15.57 -3.80 21.38
N ASN A 171 16.48 -4.05 22.31
CA ASN A 171 16.22 -3.73 23.71
C ASN A 171 15.99 -2.21 23.84
N GLY A 172 14.89 -1.82 24.48
CA GLY A 172 14.51 -0.42 24.63
C GLY A 172 13.54 0.11 23.58
N ASP A 173 13.25 -0.66 22.52
CA ASP A 173 12.30 -0.22 21.49
C ASP A 173 10.88 -0.16 22.06
N LEU A 174 10.20 0.96 21.82
CA LEU A 174 8.79 1.10 22.11
C LEU A 174 7.98 0.49 20.97
N ILE A 175 7.31 -0.63 21.26
CA ILE A 175 6.52 -1.38 20.27
C ILE A 175 5.12 -1.68 20.79
N SER A 176 4.22 -1.91 19.87
CA SER A 176 2.89 -2.44 20.11
C SER A 176 2.82 -3.87 19.60
N VAL A 177 2.29 -4.76 20.44
CA VAL A 177 2.08 -6.17 20.10
C VAL A 177 0.60 -6.49 20.26
N LEU A 178 -0.02 -6.90 19.16
CA LEU A 178 -1.34 -7.52 19.16
C LEU A 178 -1.17 -9.04 19.18
N GLY A 179 -1.67 -9.67 20.23
CA GLY A 179 -1.58 -11.09 20.46
C GLY A 179 -2.78 -11.64 21.20
N TYR A 180 -2.80 -12.97 21.35
CA TYR A 180 -3.77 -13.63 22.21
C TYR A 180 -3.17 -13.81 23.60
N ALA A 181 -3.79 -13.23 24.61
CA ALA A 181 -3.43 -13.44 26.00
C ALA A 181 -3.93 -14.81 26.45
N VAL A 182 -3.01 -15.61 26.97
CA VAL A 182 -3.28 -16.92 27.58
C VAL A 182 -2.74 -16.94 28.99
N LYS A 183 -3.41 -17.66 29.87
CA LYS A 183 -2.93 -17.90 31.23
C LYS A 183 -1.94 -19.06 31.23
N ASN A 184 -0.77 -18.86 31.81
CA ASN A 184 0.23 -19.91 31.98
C ASN A 184 -0.03 -20.77 33.23
N SER A 185 0.81 -21.78 33.45
CA SER A 185 0.75 -22.68 34.61
C SER A 185 0.93 -21.95 35.96
N HIS A 186 1.50 -20.76 35.96
CA HIS A 186 1.71 -19.93 37.14
C HIS A 186 0.62 -18.86 37.34
N TYR A 187 -0.52 -19.00 36.66
CA TYR A 187 -1.63 -18.06 36.70
C TYR A 187 -1.29 -16.64 36.18
N ALA A 188 -0.14 -16.46 35.51
CA ALA A 188 0.24 -15.22 34.87
C ALA A 188 -0.14 -15.21 33.39
N TYR A 189 -0.42 -14.04 32.84
CA TYR A 189 -0.76 -13.90 31.43
C TYR A 189 0.49 -13.77 30.56
N GLU A 190 0.46 -14.40 29.39
CA GLU A 190 1.47 -14.30 28.34
C GLU A 190 0.79 -14.01 27.01
N LEU A 191 1.45 -13.25 26.14
CA LEU A 191 1.00 -12.99 24.78
C LEU A 191 1.59 -14.03 23.84
N THR A 192 0.73 -14.72 23.10
CA THR A 192 1.14 -15.72 22.12
C THR A 192 0.35 -15.58 20.82
N ALA A 193 0.80 -16.27 19.78
CA ALA A 193 0.03 -16.51 18.57
C ALA A 193 -1.07 -17.55 18.85
N GLN A 194 -2.25 -17.40 18.23
CA GLN A 194 -3.33 -18.37 18.37
C GLN A 194 -3.81 -18.83 16.99
N ALA A 195 -3.78 -20.15 16.78
CA ALA A 195 -4.11 -20.79 15.50
C ALA A 195 -3.33 -20.17 14.32
N ASN A 196 -4.01 -19.85 13.22
CA ASN A 196 -3.43 -19.26 12.00
C ASN A 196 -3.25 -17.73 12.08
N GLN A 197 -3.29 -17.12 13.27
CA GLN A 197 -3.10 -15.68 13.44
C GLN A 197 -1.78 -15.41 14.18
N PRO A 198 -0.74 -14.93 13.48
CA PRO A 198 0.53 -14.61 14.11
C PRO A 198 0.41 -13.37 15.00
N LEU A 199 1.39 -13.20 15.89
CA LEU A 199 1.58 -11.94 16.60
C LEU A 199 1.82 -10.82 15.59
N VAL A 200 1.17 -9.68 15.80
CA VAL A 200 1.36 -8.49 14.97
C VAL A 200 2.15 -7.47 15.79
N ILE A 201 3.36 -7.16 15.32
CA ILE A 201 4.28 -6.25 15.99
C ILE A 201 4.47 -5.01 15.13
N ALA A 202 4.27 -3.83 15.70
CA ALA A 202 4.47 -2.55 15.01
C ALA A 202 5.08 -1.51 15.95
N THR A 203 5.65 -0.45 15.37
CA THR A 203 6.02 0.75 16.15
C THR A 203 4.83 1.71 16.24
N PRO A 204 4.75 2.56 17.29
CA PRO A 204 3.74 3.61 17.38
C PRO A 204 3.72 4.56 16.18
N GLU A 205 4.89 4.81 15.57
CA GLU A 205 5.01 5.63 14.36
C GLU A 205 4.30 5.00 13.16
N VAL A 206 4.50 3.69 12.94
CA VAL A 206 3.82 2.96 11.87
C VAL A 206 2.32 2.89 12.14
N GLU A 207 1.90 2.70 13.39
CA GLU A 207 0.48 2.74 13.76
C GLU A 207 -0.15 4.12 13.48
N ASP A 208 0.50 5.21 13.89
CA ASP A 208 0.01 6.58 13.66
C ASP A 208 -0.10 6.87 12.16
N LYS A 209 0.95 6.59 11.39
CA LYS A 209 0.94 6.74 9.93
C LYS A 209 -0.21 5.97 9.29
N THR A 210 -0.39 4.72 9.69
CA THR A 210 -1.44 3.86 9.13
C THR A 210 -2.84 4.35 9.54
N LYS A 211 -3.01 4.82 10.79
CA LYS A 211 -4.27 5.42 11.27
C LYS A 211 -4.63 6.68 10.48
N LYS A 212 -3.64 7.54 10.21
CA LYS A 212 -3.79 8.74 9.38
C LYS A 212 -4.19 8.37 7.95
N SER A 213 -3.54 7.39 7.34
CA SER A 213 -3.90 6.88 6.01
C SER A 213 -5.34 6.34 5.96
N PHE A 214 -5.75 5.52 6.94
CA PHE A 214 -7.14 5.02 6.99
C PHE A 214 -8.17 6.14 7.16
N LYS A 215 -7.85 7.16 7.96
CA LYS A 215 -8.71 8.33 8.14
C LYS A 215 -8.84 9.15 6.85
N ALA A 216 -7.74 9.35 6.12
CA ALA A 216 -7.76 9.99 4.81
C ALA A 216 -8.61 9.20 3.80
N ILE A 217 -8.43 7.87 3.73
CA ILE A 217 -9.26 7.00 2.89
C ILE A 217 -10.73 7.11 3.26
N GLN A 218 -11.07 7.13 4.55
CA GLN A 218 -12.45 7.27 5.01
C GLN A 218 -13.10 8.58 4.53
N TYR A 219 -12.34 9.67 4.46
CA TYR A 219 -12.83 10.94 3.90
C TYR A 219 -13.01 10.90 2.39
N LEU A 220 -12.16 10.19 1.66
CA LEU A 220 -12.22 10.08 0.21
C LEU A 220 -13.24 9.03 -0.29
N LEU A 221 -13.55 8.02 0.53
CA LEU A 221 -14.37 6.86 0.15
C LEU A 221 -15.74 7.21 -0.45
N PRO A 222 -16.54 8.15 0.09
CA PRO A 222 -17.84 8.50 -0.49
C PRO A 222 -17.72 9.02 -1.93
N TYR A 223 -16.65 9.75 -2.25
CA TYR A 223 -16.41 10.28 -3.59
C TYR A 223 -15.87 9.22 -4.54
N LEU A 224 -15.09 8.27 -4.04
CA LEU A 224 -14.68 7.11 -4.82
C LEU A 224 -15.90 6.24 -5.18
N ILE A 225 -16.84 6.05 -4.24
CA ILE A 225 -18.11 5.35 -4.50
C ILE A 225 -18.96 6.14 -5.51
N LEU A 226 -19.10 7.46 -5.33
CA LEU A 226 -19.85 8.31 -6.26
C LEU A 226 -19.25 8.27 -7.66
N MET A 227 -17.94 8.43 -7.78
CA MET A 227 -17.20 8.32 -9.04
C MET A 227 -17.39 6.96 -9.70
N TYR A 228 -17.32 5.88 -8.91
CA TYR A 228 -17.58 4.54 -9.41
C TYR A 228 -19.00 4.43 -9.99
N LEU A 229 -20.01 4.89 -9.26
CA LEU A 229 -21.41 4.82 -9.71
C LEU A 229 -21.66 5.68 -10.97
N THR A 230 -21.10 6.90 -11.02
CA THR A 230 -21.30 7.81 -12.17
C THR A 230 -20.60 7.30 -13.42
N VAL A 231 -19.35 6.84 -13.30
CA VAL A 231 -18.61 6.23 -14.42
C VAL A 231 -19.39 5.03 -14.96
N ASN A 232 -19.81 4.10 -14.10
CA ASN A 232 -20.57 2.93 -14.55
C ASN A 232 -21.93 3.31 -15.15
N TYR A 233 -22.60 4.33 -14.60
CA TYR A 233 -23.83 4.83 -15.18
C TYR A 233 -23.62 5.27 -16.64
N PHE A 234 -22.59 6.06 -16.92
CA PHE A 234 -22.31 6.51 -18.29
C PHE A 234 -21.83 5.38 -19.20
N LEU A 235 -21.08 4.41 -18.69
CA LEU A 235 -20.62 3.27 -19.49
C LEU A 235 -21.75 2.34 -19.95
N PHE A 236 -22.81 2.16 -19.14
CA PHE A 236 -23.89 1.22 -19.44
C PHE A 236 -25.19 1.87 -19.92
N PHE A 237 -25.51 3.07 -19.44
CA PHE A 237 -26.83 3.66 -19.59
C PHE A 237 -26.82 5.00 -20.33
N ALA A 238 -25.66 5.55 -20.69
CA ALA A 238 -25.62 6.78 -21.47
C ALA A 238 -26.29 6.58 -22.84
N PRO A 239 -27.21 7.47 -23.25
CA PRO A 239 -27.79 7.41 -24.57
C PRO A 239 -26.70 7.67 -25.61
N VAL A 240 -26.56 6.76 -26.56
CA VAL A 240 -25.65 6.90 -27.70
C VAL A 240 -26.18 8.02 -28.59
N LYS A 241 -25.60 9.23 -28.49
CA LYS A 241 -25.81 10.28 -29.48
C LYS A 241 -24.95 9.96 -30.70
N LYS A 242 -25.59 9.69 -31.84
CA LYS A 242 -24.87 9.44 -33.10
C LYS A 242 -24.17 10.70 -33.59
N HIS A 243 -22.90 10.54 -33.96
CA HIS A 243 -22.03 11.49 -34.67
C HIS A 243 -21.69 12.76 -33.92
N ILE A 244 -20.80 12.65 -32.92
CA ILE A 244 -19.93 13.76 -32.52
C ILE A 244 -18.55 13.43 -33.12
N GLU A 245 -17.97 14.38 -33.85
CA GLU A 245 -16.64 14.22 -34.43
C GLU A 245 -15.60 13.99 -33.33
N GLU A 246 -14.64 13.10 -33.60
CA GLU A 246 -13.56 12.81 -32.67
C GLU A 246 -12.73 14.07 -32.40
N SER A 247 -12.76 14.56 -31.17
CA SER A 247 -11.92 15.68 -30.76
C SER A 247 -10.53 15.19 -30.39
N THR A 248 -9.60 15.21 -31.35
CA THR A 248 -8.17 14.94 -31.10
C THR A 248 -7.62 15.89 -30.02
N ALA A 249 -8.14 17.11 -29.95
CA ALA A 249 -7.76 18.10 -28.95
C ALA A 249 -8.12 17.66 -27.52
N PHE A 250 -9.30 17.06 -27.32
CA PHE A 250 -9.72 16.56 -26.01
C PHE A 250 -8.83 15.40 -25.53
N ALA A 251 -8.48 14.47 -26.42
CA ALA A 251 -7.57 13.38 -26.10
C ALA A 251 -6.19 13.90 -25.67
N LEU A 252 -5.59 14.79 -26.48
CA LEU A 252 -4.28 15.39 -26.18
C LEU A 252 -4.30 16.19 -24.87
N PHE A 253 -5.36 16.96 -24.64
CA PHE A 253 -5.52 17.70 -23.40
C PHE A 253 -5.65 16.78 -22.18
N SER A 254 -6.43 15.71 -22.29
CA SER A 254 -6.65 14.79 -21.17
C SER A 254 -5.40 13.97 -20.83
N PHE A 255 -4.67 13.50 -21.84
CA PHE A 255 -3.46 12.69 -21.67
C PHE A 255 -2.23 13.52 -21.26
N PHE A 256 -2.03 14.68 -21.88
CA PHE A 256 -0.81 15.48 -21.71
C PHE A 256 -1.09 16.82 -21.03
N GLY A 257 -2.14 17.52 -21.43
CA GLY A 257 -2.47 18.85 -20.91
C GLY A 257 -2.73 18.85 -19.40
N MET A 258 -3.57 17.95 -18.90
CA MET A 258 -3.94 17.84 -17.48
C MET A 258 -2.75 17.55 -16.56
N PRO A 259 -1.89 16.55 -16.81
CA PRO A 259 -0.71 16.34 -15.97
C PRO A 259 0.28 17.51 -16.04
N ILE A 260 0.49 18.12 -17.22
CA ILE A 260 1.35 19.32 -17.35
C ILE A 260 0.79 20.47 -16.51
N LEU A 261 -0.52 20.73 -16.59
CA LEU A 261 -1.18 21.74 -15.75
C LEU A 261 -1.02 21.43 -14.26
N GLY A 262 -1.12 20.16 -13.87
CA GLY A 262 -0.87 19.71 -12.51
C GLY A 262 0.51 20.13 -12.02
N VAL A 263 1.56 19.83 -12.79
CA VAL A 263 2.94 20.22 -12.47
C VAL A 263 3.11 21.74 -12.43
N VAL A 264 2.57 22.46 -13.41
CA VAL A 264 2.66 23.93 -13.48
C VAL A 264 2.01 24.56 -12.24
N PHE A 265 0.80 24.14 -11.87
CA PHE A 265 0.12 24.66 -10.69
C PHE A 265 0.85 24.28 -9.39
N SER A 266 1.39 23.07 -9.27
CA SER A 266 2.22 22.71 -8.11
C SER A 266 3.48 23.56 -7.99
N VAL A 267 4.16 23.87 -9.11
CA VAL A 267 5.34 24.75 -9.11
C VAL A 267 4.97 26.20 -8.77
N MET A 268 3.83 26.69 -9.28
CA MET A 268 3.31 28.02 -8.93
C MET A 268 2.93 28.10 -7.44
N GLY A 269 2.29 27.06 -6.91
CA GLY A 269 1.97 26.94 -5.50
C GLY A 269 3.22 26.96 -4.62
N ALA A 270 4.30 26.28 -5.02
CA ALA A 270 5.56 26.29 -4.29
C ALA A 270 6.24 27.68 -4.23
N LYS A 271 5.95 28.58 -5.19
CA LYS A 271 6.51 29.93 -5.29
C LYS A 271 5.64 31.02 -4.66
N THR A 272 4.44 30.67 -4.19
CA THR A 272 3.50 31.62 -3.61
C THR A 272 3.30 31.34 -2.13
N ASP A 273 2.82 32.33 -1.39
CA ASP A 273 2.55 32.24 0.04
C ASP A 273 1.06 32.47 0.34
N GLY A 274 0.62 32.00 1.50
CA GLY A 274 -0.75 32.18 2.00
C GLY A 274 -1.81 31.49 1.14
N LEU A 275 -2.95 32.17 0.94
CA LEU A 275 -4.13 31.58 0.28
C LEU A 275 -3.86 31.14 -1.17
N PHE A 276 -2.98 31.85 -1.89
CA PHE A 276 -2.62 31.48 -3.27
C PHE A 276 -1.84 30.18 -3.33
N LYS A 277 -0.98 29.91 -2.35
CA LYS A 277 -0.26 28.63 -2.22
C LYS A 277 -1.24 27.47 -2.13
N ASP A 278 -2.21 27.58 -1.22
CA ASP A 278 -3.20 26.52 -0.98
C ASP A 278 -4.09 26.32 -2.21
N PHE A 279 -4.50 27.40 -2.86
CA PHE A 279 -5.29 27.35 -4.09
C PHE A 279 -4.55 26.63 -5.24
N PHE A 280 -3.32 27.03 -5.54
CA PHE A 280 -2.53 26.42 -6.62
C PHE A 280 -2.11 24.98 -6.29
N ASN A 281 -1.79 24.68 -5.04
CA ASN A 281 -1.50 23.31 -4.63
C ASN A 281 -2.75 22.41 -4.74
N CYS A 282 -3.92 22.92 -4.38
CA CYS A 282 -5.19 22.21 -4.52
C CYS A 282 -5.53 21.94 -5.99
N LEU A 283 -5.39 22.95 -6.87
CA LEU A 283 -5.57 22.78 -8.31
C LEU A 283 -4.56 21.79 -8.91
N GLY A 284 -3.28 21.90 -8.54
CA GLY A 284 -2.23 20.99 -8.97
C GLY A 284 -2.54 19.54 -8.58
N ALA A 285 -2.97 19.34 -7.32
CA ALA A 285 -3.41 18.03 -6.83
C ALA A 285 -4.61 17.50 -7.61
N ILE A 286 -5.66 18.31 -7.81
CA ILE A 286 -6.85 17.89 -8.59
C ILE A 286 -6.44 17.47 -10.00
N CYS A 287 -5.67 18.29 -10.71
CA CYS A 287 -5.22 17.99 -12.08
C CYS A 287 -4.41 16.68 -12.13
N PHE A 288 -3.50 16.49 -11.17
CA PHE A 288 -2.68 15.28 -11.08
C PHE A 288 -3.53 14.03 -10.79
N PHE A 289 -4.43 14.09 -9.81
CA PHE A 289 -5.29 12.96 -9.44
C PHE A 289 -6.32 12.63 -10.54
N VAL A 290 -6.89 13.64 -11.20
CA VAL A 290 -7.79 13.42 -12.35
C VAL A 290 -7.04 12.74 -13.48
N SER A 291 -5.82 13.18 -13.80
CA SER A 291 -4.99 12.52 -14.80
C SER A 291 -4.69 11.07 -14.41
N LEU A 292 -4.25 10.82 -13.17
CA LEU A 292 -3.93 9.48 -12.68
C LEU A 292 -5.15 8.53 -12.71
N LEU A 293 -6.32 9.01 -12.33
CA LEU A 293 -7.54 8.21 -12.27
C LEU A 293 -8.19 8.01 -13.65
N SER A 294 -8.13 9.00 -14.53
CA SER A 294 -8.74 8.93 -15.86
C SER A 294 -7.85 8.23 -16.89
N PHE A 295 -6.52 8.30 -16.77
CA PHE A 295 -5.59 7.83 -17.80
C PHE A 295 -5.82 6.37 -18.23
N PRO A 296 -5.80 5.36 -17.33
CA PRO A 296 -5.97 3.96 -17.76
C PRO A 296 -7.36 3.70 -18.35
N MET A 297 -8.37 4.40 -17.84
CA MET A 297 -9.75 4.27 -18.28
C MET A 297 -9.94 4.88 -19.67
N LEU A 298 -9.42 6.09 -19.90
CA LEU A 298 -9.46 6.73 -21.21
C LEU A 298 -8.74 5.89 -22.27
N CYS A 299 -7.56 5.36 -21.96
CA CYS A 299 -6.86 4.44 -22.87
C CYS A 299 -7.76 3.26 -23.29
N LEU A 300 -8.42 2.63 -22.32
CA LEU A 300 -9.30 1.50 -22.59
C LEU A 300 -10.55 1.89 -23.39
N LEU A 301 -11.14 3.07 -23.13
CA LEU A 301 -12.31 3.55 -23.86
C LEU A 301 -11.97 3.91 -25.32
N TYR A 302 -10.81 4.54 -25.56
CA TYR A 302 -10.32 4.80 -26.91
C TYR A 302 -9.95 3.50 -27.64
N MET A 303 -9.34 2.53 -26.98
CA MET A 303 -9.01 1.22 -27.59
C MET A 303 -10.25 0.39 -27.97
N THR A 304 -11.41 0.68 -27.38
CA THR A 304 -12.66 -0.05 -27.62
C THR A 304 -13.61 0.69 -28.54
N ASP A 305 -13.12 1.74 -29.22
CA ASP A 305 -13.89 2.63 -30.09
C ASP A 305 -15.19 3.10 -29.43
N THR A 306 -15.10 3.44 -28.13
CA THR A 306 -16.25 3.95 -27.38
C THR A 306 -16.60 5.36 -27.87
N GLU A 307 -17.89 5.64 -28.01
CA GLU A 307 -18.40 6.95 -28.45
C GLU A 307 -17.81 8.10 -27.61
N ILE A 308 -17.29 9.14 -28.29
CA ILE A 308 -16.58 10.26 -27.67
C ILE A 308 -17.40 10.94 -26.56
N TYR A 309 -18.73 11.01 -26.71
CA TYR A 309 -19.63 11.54 -25.69
C TYR A 309 -19.54 10.78 -24.37
N ILE A 310 -19.46 9.45 -24.42
CA ILE A 310 -19.32 8.61 -23.23
C ILE A 310 -17.96 8.88 -22.58
N ILE A 311 -16.91 9.00 -23.39
CA ILE A 311 -15.55 9.32 -22.94
C ILE A 311 -15.52 10.67 -22.20
N GLU A 312 -16.13 11.70 -22.77
CA GLU A 312 -16.25 13.04 -22.17
C GLU A 312 -17.03 13.01 -20.85
N CYS A 313 -18.17 12.30 -20.81
CA CYS A 313 -18.96 12.17 -19.59
C CYS A 313 -18.22 11.42 -18.47
N VAL A 314 -17.49 10.36 -18.81
CA VAL A 314 -16.65 9.61 -17.87
C VAL A 314 -15.55 10.52 -17.31
N TRP A 315 -14.83 11.22 -18.18
CA TRP A 315 -13.78 12.15 -17.75
C TRP A 315 -14.32 13.28 -16.88
N ALA A 316 -15.43 13.90 -17.28
CA ALA A 316 -16.08 14.97 -16.52
C ALA A 316 -16.56 14.47 -15.15
N SER A 317 -17.03 13.22 -15.07
CA SER A 317 -17.43 12.59 -13.79
C SER A 317 -16.24 12.42 -12.85
N ILE A 318 -15.10 11.96 -13.37
CA ILE A 318 -13.84 11.84 -12.61
C ILE A 318 -13.38 13.21 -12.12
N LEU A 319 -13.38 14.22 -13.01
CA LEU A 319 -13.01 15.60 -12.66
C LEU A 319 -13.91 16.17 -11.56
N ALA A 320 -15.22 16.06 -11.71
CA ALA A 320 -16.19 16.58 -10.76
C ALA A 320 -16.07 15.88 -9.39
N CYS A 321 -16.00 14.55 -9.38
CA CYS A 321 -15.88 13.79 -8.13
C CYS A 321 -14.55 14.07 -7.41
N THR A 322 -13.44 14.16 -8.15
CA THR A 322 -12.12 14.47 -7.58
C THR A 322 -12.09 15.88 -7.03
N THR A 323 -12.58 16.86 -7.78
CA THR A 323 -12.68 18.26 -7.33
C THR A 323 -13.48 18.34 -6.04
N LEU A 324 -14.65 17.69 -6.00
CA LEU A 324 -15.54 17.71 -4.86
C LEU A 324 -14.91 17.00 -3.64
N ALA A 325 -14.17 15.90 -3.86
CA ALA A 325 -13.41 15.21 -2.82
C ALA A 325 -12.36 16.12 -2.16
N PHE A 326 -11.54 16.80 -2.97
CA PHE A 326 -10.48 17.69 -2.48
C PHE A 326 -11.06 18.96 -1.84
N VAL A 327 -12.00 19.64 -2.48
CA VAL A 327 -12.56 20.90 -1.97
C VAL A 327 -13.28 20.71 -0.63
N ILE A 328 -14.12 19.67 -0.51
CA ILE A 328 -14.88 19.43 0.72
C ILE A 328 -13.99 18.91 1.86
N ASN A 329 -12.97 18.10 1.54
CA ASN A 329 -12.14 17.45 2.57
C ASN A 329 -10.79 18.11 2.79
N HIS A 330 -10.45 19.21 2.11
CA HIS A 330 -9.16 19.90 2.24
C HIS A 330 -8.76 20.07 3.72
N LYS A 331 -9.59 20.75 4.51
CA LYS A 331 -9.32 20.98 5.95
C LYS A 331 -9.22 19.70 6.77
N ARG A 332 -9.96 18.65 6.38
CA ARG A 332 -9.96 17.36 7.08
C ARG A 332 -8.73 16.53 6.75
N LEU A 333 -8.24 16.63 5.51
CA LEU A 333 -7.03 15.98 5.04
C LEU A 333 -5.80 16.65 5.63
N ASP A 334 -5.72 17.98 5.63
CA ASP A 334 -4.62 18.73 6.26
C ASP A 334 -4.47 18.38 7.74
N GLY A 335 -5.57 18.49 8.50
CA GLY A 335 -5.57 18.16 9.93
C GLY A 335 -5.36 16.68 10.25
N THR A 336 -5.29 15.80 9.24
CA THR A 336 -4.94 14.38 9.44
C THR A 336 -3.43 14.18 9.42
N PHE A 337 -2.67 14.99 8.68
CA PHE A 337 -1.22 14.83 8.54
C PHE A 337 -0.40 15.78 9.41
N ASP A 338 -1.04 16.76 10.04
CA ASP A 338 -0.41 17.59 11.06
C ASP A 338 0.16 16.72 12.20
N LYS A 339 1.41 17.02 12.59
CA LYS A 339 1.99 16.42 13.79
C LYS A 339 1.17 16.91 14.99
N VAL A 340 0.54 15.99 15.71
CA VAL A 340 0.07 16.27 17.07
C VAL A 340 1.31 16.69 17.85
N ARG A 341 1.36 17.99 18.19
CA ARG A 341 2.49 18.63 18.85
C ARG A 341 2.63 18.16 20.28
#